data_AF-A0A016SB67-F1
#
_entry.id   AF-A0A016SB67-F1
#
_cell.length_a   1.000
_cell.length_b   1.000
_cell.length_c   1.000
_cell.angle_alpha   90.00
_cell.angle_beta   90.00
_cell.angle_gamma   90.00
#
_symmetry.space_group_name_H-M   'P 1'
#
loop_
_entity.id
_entity.type
_entity.pdbx_description
1 polymer ?
#
loop_
_entity_poly.entity_id
_entity_poly.type
_entity_poly.pdbx_seq_one_letter_code
_entity_poly.pdbx_strand_id
1 'polypeptide(L)'
;MKHIFQLSAYGKATTGALVCLQAESLARECAVITPPDEVVKAANELGAAYGIMNLVRSSLPLMAQGVVLLPADLLALHSLTADKVYNKKNPDDVVAVVKDLVQVASSHLAASRTVYPSIPRALCPALAAPASIVEYIIGNVKKVKYDLYDPRLQRRSPFLMWSLLYKHVLGRY
;
A
#
# COMPACT_ATOMS: atom_id res chain seq x y z
N MET A 1 16.47 -1.99 0.66
CA MET A 1 15.87 -1.85 2.00
C MET A 1 16.01 -3.17 2.72
N LYS A 2 16.63 -3.18 3.91
CA LYS A 2 16.93 -4.44 4.59
C LYS A 2 15.75 -4.92 5.43
N HIS A 3 14.98 -3.98 6.01
CA HIS A 3 13.92 -4.29 6.96
C HIS A 3 12.53 -3.82 6.52
N ILE A 4 11.47 -4.55 6.89
CA ILE A 4 10.07 -4.17 6.61
C ILE A 4 9.71 -2.82 7.24
N PHE A 5 10.28 -2.51 8.41
CA PHE A 5 10.10 -1.23 9.08
C PHE A 5 10.62 -0.06 8.24
N GLN A 6 11.77 -0.22 7.57
CA GLN A 6 12.32 0.80 6.67
C GLN A 6 11.41 1.04 5.47
N LEU A 7 10.76 -0.02 4.98
CA LEU A 7 9.81 0.08 3.88
C LEU A 7 8.55 0.86 4.29
N SER A 8 7.99 0.57 5.47
CA SER A 8 6.87 1.35 6.02
C SER A 8 7.26 2.81 6.24
N ALA A 9 8.44 3.07 6.79
CA ALA A 9 8.96 4.42 7.00
C ALA A 9 9.14 5.19 5.68
N TYR A 10 9.64 4.52 4.64
CA TYR A 10 9.74 5.10 3.30
C TYR A 10 8.37 5.39 2.69
N GLY A 11 7.41 4.48 2.83
CA GLY A 11 6.03 4.68 2.40
C GLY A 11 5.40 5.91 3.06
N LYS A 12 5.64 6.10 4.38
CA LYS A 12 5.24 7.30 5.14
C LYS A 12 5.90 8.57 4.59
N ALA A 13 7.22 8.56 4.42
CA ALA A 13 7.97 9.73 3.96
C ALA A 13 7.69 10.14 2.50
N THR A 14 7.18 9.22 1.67
CA THR A 14 6.90 9.48 0.25
C THR A 14 5.40 9.65 0.00
N THR A 15 4.66 8.56 0.00
CA THR A 15 3.23 8.55 -0.32
C THR A 15 2.43 9.19 0.81
N GLY A 16 2.78 8.91 2.07
CA GLY A 16 2.13 9.55 3.23
C GLY A 16 2.29 11.06 3.22
N ALA A 17 3.50 11.57 3.00
CA ALA A 17 3.77 13.00 2.87
C ALA A 17 2.99 13.67 1.74
N LEU A 18 2.89 13.04 0.56
CA LEU A 18 2.08 13.55 -0.55
C LEU A 18 0.59 13.62 -0.20
N VAL A 19 0.07 12.62 0.50
CA VAL A 19 -1.33 12.58 0.94
C VAL A 19 -1.60 13.66 2.00
N CYS A 20 -0.65 13.91 2.90
CA CYS A 20 -0.71 15.04 3.83
C CYS A 20 -0.77 16.38 3.09
N LEU A 21 0.12 16.60 2.12
CA LEU A 21 0.13 17.83 1.32
C LEU A 21 -1.18 18.02 0.54
N GLN A 22 -1.74 16.94 0.00
CA GLN A 22 -3.05 17.00 -0.67
C GLN A 22 -4.17 17.35 0.33
N ALA A 23 -4.15 16.77 1.52
CA ALA A 23 -5.11 17.11 2.57
C ALA A 23 -4.96 18.57 3.04
N GLU A 24 -3.73 19.09 3.16
CA GLU A 24 -3.47 20.50 3.46
C GLU A 24 -4.04 21.43 2.38
N SER A 25 -3.87 21.08 1.10
CA SER A 25 -4.46 21.84 -0.01
C SER A 25 -5.97 21.90 0.09
N LEU A 26 -6.64 20.75 0.33
CA LEU A 26 -8.09 20.69 0.49
C LEU A 26 -8.57 21.42 1.75
N ALA A 27 -7.79 21.37 2.84
CA ALA A 27 -8.11 22.08 4.07
C ALA A 27 -8.14 23.60 3.83
N ARG A 28 -7.14 24.14 3.12
CA ARG A 28 -7.07 25.57 2.76
C ARG A 28 -8.27 26.02 1.92
N GLU A 29 -8.70 25.20 0.96
CA GLU A 29 -9.89 25.48 0.14
C GLU A 29 -11.18 25.49 0.98
N CYS A 30 -11.23 24.69 2.03
CA CYS A 30 -12.39 24.57 2.93
C CYS A 30 -12.34 25.52 4.13
N ALA A 31 -11.44 26.51 4.16
CA ALA A 31 -11.18 27.42 5.28
C ALA A 31 -10.78 26.74 6.60
N VAL A 32 -10.25 25.51 6.52
CA VAL A 32 -9.64 24.80 7.65
C VAL A 32 -8.13 25.09 7.63
N ILE A 33 -7.63 25.77 8.65
CA ILE A 33 -6.24 26.31 8.66
C ILE A 33 -5.20 25.19 8.70
N THR A 34 -5.49 24.09 9.38
CA THR A 34 -4.60 22.93 9.53
C THR A 34 -5.38 21.61 9.47
N PRO A 35 -4.88 20.60 8.73
CA PRO A 35 -5.50 19.29 8.74
C PRO A 35 -5.44 18.70 10.16
N PRO A 36 -6.51 18.03 10.64
CA PRO A 36 -6.51 17.35 11.93
C PRO A 36 -5.38 16.31 12.02
N ASP A 37 -4.84 16.09 13.22
CA ASP A 37 -3.81 15.08 13.48
C ASP A 37 -4.24 13.67 13.02
N GLU A 38 -5.54 13.40 13.04
CA GLU A 38 -6.16 12.17 12.58
C GLU A 38 -5.96 11.95 11.07
N VAL A 39 -5.99 13.03 10.28
CA VAL A 39 -5.74 12.96 8.83
C VAL A 39 -4.28 12.62 8.57
N VAL A 40 -3.36 13.23 9.33
CA VAL A 40 -1.92 12.94 9.22
C VAL A 40 -1.63 11.49 9.64
N LYS A 41 -2.28 11.00 10.71
CA LYS A 41 -2.19 9.59 11.12
C LYS A 41 -2.72 8.65 10.03
N ALA A 42 -3.90 8.94 9.46
CA ALA A 42 -4.47 8.14 8.38
C ALA A 42 -3.56 8.13 7.14
N ALA A 43 -3.03 9.28 6.74
CA ALA A 43 -2.13 9.43 5.61
C ALA A 43 -0.84 8.64 5.79
N ASN A 44 -0.25 8.68 6.99
CA ASN A 44 0.94 7.91 7.31
C ASN A 44 0.70 6.39 7.27
N GLU A 45 -0.39 5.91 7.87
CA GLU A 45 -0.73 4.49 7.85
C GLU A 45 -1.07 4.01 6.43
N LEU A 46 -1.78 4.81 5.63
CA LEU A 46 -1.99 4.53 4.20
C LEU A 46 -0.69 4.55 3.40
N GLY A 47 0.20 5.50 3.67
CA GLY A 47 1.51 5.60 3.02
C GLY A 47 2.36 4.36 3.29
N ALA A 48 2.37 3.86 4.53
CA ALA A 48 3.04 2.62 4.89
C ALA A 48 2.46 1.42 4.13
N ALA A 49 1.12 1.25 4.16
CA ALA A 49 0.45 0.17 3.44
C ALA A 49 0.72 0.22 1.92
N TYR A 50 0.69 1.43 1.35
CA TYR A 50 0.98 1.66 -0.06
C TYR A 50 2.42 1.31 -0.41
N GLY A 51 3.41 1.73 0.41
CA GLY A 51 4.82 1.38 0.20
C GLY A 51 5.05 -0.13 0.15
N ILE A 52 4.44 -0.86 1.09
CA ILE A 52 4.52 -2.32 1.14
C ILE A 52 3.89 -2.96 -0.10
N MET A 53 2.65 -2.60 -0.43
CA MET A 53 1.94 -3.21 -1.57
C MET A 53 2.53 -2.82 -2.92
N ASN A 54 3.06 -1.60 -3.04
CA ASN A 54 3.75 -1.15 -4.24
C ASN A 54 5.03 -1.97 -4.48
N LEU A 55 5.75 -2.36 -3.42
CA LEU A 55 6.88 -3.27 -3.53
C LEU A 55 6.44 -4.64 -4.06
N VAL A 56 5.39 -5.23 -3.50
CA VAL A 56 4.84 -6.51 -3.98
C VAL A 56 4.51 -6.45 -5.47
N ARG A 57 3.78 -5.41 -5.90
CA ARG A 57 3.42 -5.18 -7.31
C ARG A 57 4.64 -4.94 -8.21
N SER A 58 5.65 -4.23 -7.72
CA SER A 58 6.83 -3.84 -8.51
C SER A 58 7.92 -4.92 -8.50
N SER A 59 7.82 -5.92 -7.63
CA SER A 59 8.81 -6.98 -7.50
C SER A 59 9.01 -7.77 -8.79
N LEU A 60 7.94 -8.15 -9.48
CA LEU A 60 8.01 -8.94 -10.70
C LEU A 60 8.71 -8.23 -11.88
N PRO A 61 8.35 -6.98 -12.26
CA PRO A 61 9.07 -6.27 -13.32
C PRO A 61 10.52 -5.93 -12.94
N LEU A 62 10.79 -5.61 -11.67
CA LEU A 62 12.16 -5.35 -11.20
C LEU A 62 13.02 -6.62 -11.22
N MET A 63 12.42 -7.76 -10.89
CA MET A 63 13.08 -9.05 -10.97
C MET A 63 13.45 -9.38 -12.42
N ALA A 64 12.59 -9.06 -13.40
CA ALA A 64 12.94 -9.20 -14.82
C ALA A 64 14.15 -8.32 -15.25
N GLN A 65 14.46 -7.27 -14.49
CA GLN A 65 15.65 -6.41 -14.66
C GLN A 65 16.85 -6.85 -13.79
N GLY A 66 16.75 -7.99 -13.10
CA GLY A 66 17.79 -8.51 -12.21
C GLY A 66 17.80 -7.90 -10.80
N VAL A 67 16.78 -7.10 -10.44
CA VAL A 67 16.70 -6.41 -9.15
C VAL A 67 15.65 -7.07 -8.24
N VAL A 68 16.11 -7.73 -7.17
CA VAL A 68 15.21 -8.30 -6.15
C VAL A 68 15.03 -7.30 -5.03
N LEU A 69 13.85 -6.64 -4.98
CA LEU A 69 13.56 -5.58 -4.00
C LEU A 69 12.88 -6.09 -2.72
N LEU A 70 12.75 -7.40 -2.51
CA LEU A 70 12.07 -7.96 -1.33
C LEU A 70 12.86 -7.69 -0.02
N PRO A 71 12.17 -7.46 1.12
CA PRO A 71 12.85 -7.24 2.41
C PRO A 71 13.68 -8.46 2.83
N ALA A 72 14.95 -8.25 3.14
CA ALA A 72 15.88 -9.31 3.48
C ALA A 72 15.46 -10.07 4.75
N ASP A 73 14.86 -9.38 5.73
CA ASP A 73 14.37 -10.02 6.96
C ASP A 73 13.31 -11.09 6.69
N LEU A 74 12.35 -10.77 5.83
CA LEU A 74 11.27 -11.68 5.49
C LEU A 74 11.79 -12.87 4.69
N LEU A 75 12.74 -12.63 3.78
CA LEU A 75 13.42 -13.71 3.07
C LEU A 75 14.18 -14.62 4.05
N ALA A 76 14.90 -14.05 5.01
CA ALA A 76 15.64 -14.81 6.02
C ALA A 76 14.71 -15.65 6.92
N LEU A 77 13.57 -15.11 7.34
CA LEU A 77 12.56 -15.83 8.13
C LEU A 77 12.05 -17.08 7.43
N HIS A 78 11.88 -17.03 6.11
CA HIS A 78 11.41 -18.15 5.29
C HIS A 78 12.56 -18.94 4.63
N SER A 79 13.81 -18.79 5.08
CA SER A 79 15.00 -19.47 4.51
C SER A 79 15.18 -19.30 2.99
N LEU A 80 14.71 -18.16 2.48
CA LEU A 80 14.78 -17.75 1.08
C LEU A 80 15.97 -16.83 0.83
N THR A 81 16.49 -16.91 -0.39
CA THR A 81 17.55 -16.03 -0.89
C THR A 81 17.02 -15.34 -2.15
N ALA A 82 17.48 -14.12 -2.43
CA ALA A 82 17.10 -13.38 -3.64
C ALA A 82 17.26 -14.23 -4.92
N ASP A 83 18.33 -15.03 -5.01
CA ASP A 83 18.57 -15.95 -6.13
C ASP A 83 17.50 -17.05 -6.26
N LYS A 84 17.07 -17.64 -5.13
CA LYS A 84 16.00 -18.65 -5.12
C LYS A 84 14.69 -18.06 -5.62
N VAL A 85 14.36 -16.84 -5.19
CA VAL A 85 13.17 -16.11 -5.65
C VAL A 85 13.26 -15.81 -7.15
N TYR A 86 14.42 -15.36 -7.63
CA TYR A 86 14.65 -15.10 -9.06
C TYR A 86 14.48 -16.37 -9.92
N ASN A 87 15.06 -17.49 -9.45
CA ASN A 87 15.01 -18.78 -10.13
C ASN A 87 13.69 -19.56 -9.90
N LYS A 88 12.67 -18.93 -9.28
CA LYS A 88 11.37 -19.55 -8.94
C LYS A 88 11.50 -20.85 -8.13
N LYS A 89 12.55 -20.96 -7.32
CA LYS A 89 12.75 -22.09 -6.40
C LYS A 89 11.95 -21.82 -5.13
N ASN A 90 11.24 -22.85 -4.65
CA ASN A 90 10.37 -22.80 -3.48
C ASN A 90 9.22 -21.77 -3.60
N PRO A 91 8.27 -21.97 -4.53
CA PRO A 91 7.16 -21.04 -4.71
C PRO A 91 6.28 -20.90 -3.45
N ASP A 92 6.18 -21.95 -2.63
CA ASP A 92 5.37 -21.94 -1.40
C ASP A 92 5.95 -21.01 -0.32
N ASP A 93 7.27 -20.95 -0.19
CA ASP A 93 7.95 -20.04 0.73
C ASP A 93 7.77 -18.57 0.27
N VAL A 94 7.79 -18.32 -1.05
CA VAL A 94 7.55 -16.98 -1.62
C VAL A 94 6.11 -16.55 -1.35
N VAL A 95 5.16 -17.46 -1.50
CA VAL A 95 3.75 -17.26 -1.15
C VAL A 95 3.60 -16.89 0.33
N ALA A 96 4.37 -17.53 1.23
CA ALA A 96 4.36 -17.20 2.66
C ALA A 96 4.89 -15.78 2.94
N VAL A 97 6.01 -15.39 2.31
CA VAL A 97 6.54 -14.01 2.40
C VAL A 97 5.52 -12.97 1.92
N VAL A 98 4.83 -13.24 0.81
CA VAL A 98 3.81 -12.32 0.28
C VAL A 98 2.60 -12.25 1.20
N LYS A 99 2.20 -13.36 1.84
CA LYS A 99 1.13 -13.35 2.86
C LYS A 99 1.47 -12.44 4.03
N ASP A 100 2.70 -12.53 4.55
CA ASP A 100 3.15 -11.70 5.66
C ASP A 100 3.15 -10.21 5.28
N LEU A 101 3.65 -9.87 4.09
CA LEU A 101 3.60 -8.51 3.55
C LEU A 101 2.17 -7.98 3.42
N VAL A 102 1.26 -8.79 2.88
CA VAL A 102 -0.17 -8.44 2.77
C VAL A 102 -0.80 -8.26 4.13
N GLN A 103 -0.43 -9.09 5.12
CA GLN A 103 -0.95 -8.98 6.48
C GLN A 103 -0.53 -7.68 7.14
N VAL A 104 0.75 -7.29 7.03
CA VAL A 104 1.26 -6.02 7.57
C VAL A 104 0.67 -4.82 6.82
N ALA A 105 0.53 -4.88 5.50
CA ALA A 105 -0.15 -3.82 4.77
C ALA A 105 -1.65 -3.70 5.14
N SER A 106 -2.31 -4.84 5.36
CA SER A 106 -3.72 -4.86 5.77
C SER A 106 -3.93 -4.31 7.18
N SER A 107 -2.98 -4.54 8.10
CA SER A 107 -3.06 -3.96 9.45
C SER A 107 -2.87 -2.44 9.42
N HIS A 108 -1.93 -1.93 8.63
CA HIS A 108 -1.78 -0.48 8.39
C HIS A 108 -3.03 0.13 7.75
N LEU A 109 -3.63 -0.54 6.74
CA LEU A 109 -4.89 -0.10 6.15
C LEU A 109 -6.02 -0.06 7.19
N ALA A 110 -6.14 -1.08 8.04
CA ALA A 110 -7.12 -1.11 9.11
C ALA A 110 -6.89 0.01 10.15
N ALA A 111 -5.64 0.25 10.55
CA ALA A 111 -5.26 1.35 11.44
C ALA A 111 -5.60 2.73 10.84
N SER A 112 -5.47 2.89 9.52
CA SER A 112 -5.91 4.13 8.87
C SER A 112 -7.44 4.33 8.93
N ARG A 113 -8.22 3.25 9.00
CA ARG A 113 -9.69 3.32 9.04
C ARG A 113 -10.26 3.52 10.44
N THR A 114 -9.50 3.23 11.50
CA THR A 114 -9.98 3.47 12.87
C THR A 114 -10.16 4.96 13.16
N VAL A 115 -9.37 5.81 12.52
CA VAL A 115 -9.45 7.29 12.64
C VAL A 115 -10.46 7.93 11.68
N TYR A 116 -11.05 7.17 10.76
CA TYR A 116 -12.05 7.66 9.79
C TYR A 116 -13.19 8.49 10.41
N PRO A 117 -13.81 8.11 11.55
CA PRO A 117 -14.92 8.85 12.13
C PRO A 117 -14.57 10.30 12.51
N SER A 118 -13.28 10.57 12.77
CA SER A 118 -12.78 11.89 13.16
C SER A 118 -12.35 12.75 11.97
N ILE A 119 -12.42 12.22 10.73
CA ILE A 119 -11.93 12.91 9.55
C ILE A 119 -13.08 13.70 8.89
N PRO A 120 -12.91 15.02 8.65
CA PRO A 120 -13.88 15.79 7.90
C PRO A 120 -14.10 15.23 6.50
N ARG A 121 -15.36 15.14 6.06
CA ARG A 121 -15.72 14.62 4.74
C ARG A 121 -15.02 15.33 3.58
N ALA A 122 -14.74 16.63 3.75
CA ALA A 122 -14.01 17.44 2.77
C ALA A 122 -12.56 16.96 2.53
N LEU A 123 -11.96 16.28 3.50
CA LEU A 123 -10.57 15.79 3.44
C LEU A 123 -10.48 14.31 3.02
N CYS A 124 -11.57 13.56 3.09
CA CYS A 124 -11.65 12.17 2.61
C CYS A 124 -11.14 11.96 1.16
N PRO A 125 -11.35 12.89 0.20
CA PRO A 125 -10.83 12.72 -1.17
C PRO A 125 -9.30 12.56 -1.25
N ALA A 126 -8.53 13.17 -0.34
CA ALA A 126 -7.08 13.00 -0.29
C ALA A 126 -6.66 11.55 0.04
N LEU A 127 -7.46 10.88 0.86
CA LEU A 127 -7.20 9.51 1.34
C LEU A 127 -7.81 8.44 0.42
N ALA A 128 -8.86 8.79 -0.35
CA ALA A 128 -9.61 7.85 -1.18
C ALA A 128 -8.77 7.19 -2.28
N ALA A 129 -7.91 7.96 -2.95
CA ALA A 129 -7.03 7.46 -4.00
C ALA A 129 -6.05 6.37 -3.50
N PRO A 130 -5.18 6.65 -2.51
CA PRO A 130 -4.23 5.66 -2.02
C PRO A 130 -4.93 4.45 -1.37
N ALA A 131 -6.01 4.67 -0.60
CA ALA A 131 -6.77 3.57 0.02
C ALA A 131 -7.34 2.60 -1.02
N SER A 132 -7.96 3.12 -2.10
CA SER A 132 -8.53 2.30 -3.17
C SER A 132 -7.48 1.51 -3.93
N ILE A 133 -6.29 2.09 -4.15
CA ILE A 133 -5.19 1.38 -4.80
C ILE A 133 -4.69 0.24 -3.91
N VAL A 134 -4.48 0.48 -2.62
CA VAL A 134 -4.04 -0.55 -1.67
C VAL A 134 -5.05 -1.69 -1.59
N GLU A 135 -6.34 -1.37 -1.43
CA GLU A 135 -7.43 -2.35 -1.43
C GLU A 135 -7.46 -3.21 -2.70
N TYR A 136 -7.29 -2.56 -3.86
CA TYR A 136 -7.26 -3.25 -5.13
C TYR A 136 -6.07 -4.20 -5.25
N ILE A 137 -4.86 -3.76 -4.87
CA ILE A 137 -3.67 -4.62 -4.92
C ILE A 137 -3.84 -5.79 -3.95
N ILE A 138 -4.27 -5.56 -2.71
CA ILE A 138 -4.53 -6.63 -1.72
C ILE A 138 -5.57 -7.62 -2.27
N GLY A 139 -6.66 -7.13 -2.85
CA GLY A 139 -7.70 -7.96 -3.45
C GLY A 139 -7.17 -8.82 -4.60
N ASN A 140 -6.33 -8.26 -5.47
CA ASN A 140 -5.71 -9.01 -6.56
C ASN A 140 -4.72 -10.06 -6.06
N VAL A 141 -3.87 -9.72 -5.08
CA VAL A 141 -2.91 -10.66 -4.48
C VAL A 141 -3.64 -11.85 -3.84
N LYS A 142 -4.75 -11.59 -3.14
CA LYS A 142 -5.60 -12.67 -2.58
C LYS A 142 -6.22 -13.55 -3.66
N LYS A 143 -6.71 -12.96 -4.76
CA LYS A 143 -7.30 -13.70 -5.90
C LYS A 143 -6.31 -14.64 -6.59
N VAL A 144 -5.04 -14.24 -6.69
CA VAL A 144 -3.97 -15.06 -7.28
C VAL A 144 -3.30 -15.98 -6.25
N LYS A 145 -3.93 -16.19 -5.08
CA LYS A 145 -3.40 -17.03 -3.99
C LYS A 145 -1.98 -16.64 -3.56
N TYR A 146 -1.67 -15.34 -3.58
CA TYR A 146 -0.38 -14.76 -3.20
C TYR A 146 0.79 -15.16 -4.10
N ASP A 147 0.51 -15.61 -5.32
CA ASP A 147 1.55 -15.86 -6.33
C ASP A 147 2.18 -14.54 -6.80
N LEU A 148 3.48 -14.36 -6.52
CA LEU A 148 4.26 -13.19 -6.89
C LEU A 148 4.51 -13.10 -8.40
N TYR A 149 4.46 -14.22 -9.11
CA TYR A 149 4.82 -14.32 -10.52
C TYR A 149 3.64 -14.12 -11.47
N ASP A 150 2.42 -13.95 -10.95
CA ASP A 150 1.22 -13.73 -11.77
C ASP A 150 1.21 -12.30 -12.37
N PRO A 151 1.15 -12.15 -13.72
CA PRO A 151 1.10 -10.84 -14.37
C PRO A 151 -0.13 -9.99 -14.00
N ARG A 152 -1.18 -10.58 -13.42
CA ARG A 152 -2.35 -9.86 -12.92
C ARG A 152 -2.00 -8.87 -11.81
N LEU A 153 -0.93 -9.11 -11.05
CA LEU A 153 -0.42 -8.16 -10.05
C LEU A 153 0.05 -6.83 -10.68
N GLN A 154 0.47 -6.87 -11.94
CA GLN A 154 0.94 -5.69 -12.66
C GLN A 154 -0.19 -4.89 -13.32
N ARG A 155 -1.41 -5.45 -13.39
CA ARG A 155 -2.54 -4.75 -14.01
C ARG A 155 -3.02 -3.60 -13.14
N ARG A 156 -3.16 -2.41 -13.75
CA ARG A 156 -3.84 -1.28 -13.10
C ARG A 156 -5.33 -1.59 -12.94
N SER A 157 -5.96 -0.99 -11.93
CA SER A 157 -7.41 -1.11 -11.74
C SER A 157 -8.14 -0.41 -12.88
N PRO A 158 -8.91 -1.13 -13.73
CA PRO A 158 -9.64 -0.52 -14.83
C PRO A 158 -10.81 0.33 -14.32
N PHE A 159 -11.32 0.05 -13.12
CA PHE A 159 -12.48 0.73 -12.53
C PHE A 159 -12.12 1.67 -11.38
N LEU A 160 -10.84 2.09 -11.29
CA LEU A 160 -10.38 2.96 -10.21
C LEU A 160 -11.19 4.25 -10.15
N MET A 161 -11.39 4.92 -11.30
CA MET A 161 -12.13 6.18 -11.38
C MET A 161 -13.56 6.03 -10.85
N TRP A 162 -14.23 4.91 -11.15
CA TRP A 162 -15.58 4.64 -10.65
C TRP A 162 -15.61 4.41 -9.14
N SER A 163 -14.63 3.67 -8.62
CA SER A 163 -14.51 3.45 -7.17
C SER A 163 -14.27 4.75 -6.41
N LEU A 164 -13.51 5.68 -6.99
CA LEU A 164 -13.23 6.98 -6.38
C LEU A 164 -14.46 7.89 -6.42
N LEU A 165 -15.19 7.92 -7.53
CA LEU A 165 -16.44 8.66 -7.63
C LEU A 165 -17.46 8.18 -6.59
N TYR A 166 -17.62 6.87 -6.45
CA TYR A 166 -18.51 6.28 -5.45
C TYR A 166 -18.10 6.65 -4.02
N LYS A 167 -16.80 6.57 -3.71
CA LYS A 167 -16.24 6.94 -2.40
C LYS A 167 -16.39 8.43 -2.10
N HIS A 168 -16.17 9.29 -3.10
CA HIS A 168 -16.36 10.73 -2.99
C HIS A 168 -17.82 11.08 -2.63
N VAL A 169 -18.79 10.49 -3.34
CA VAL A 169 -20.23 10.71 -3.08
C VAL A 169 -20.63 10.25 -1.67
N LEU A 170 -20.02 9.19 -1.15
CA LEU A 170 -20.29 8.66 0.19
C LEU A 170 -19.49 9.35 1.31
N GLY A 171 -18.55 10.24 0.98
CA GLY A 171 -17.62 10.84 1.93
C GLY A 171 -16.69 9.81 2.60
N ARG A 172 -16.42 8.69 1.93
CA ARG A 172 -15.59 7.57 2.43
C ARG A 172 -14.25 7.53 1.70
N TYR A 173 -13.25 6.87 2.29
CA TYR A 173 -12.00 6.49 1.62
C TYR A 173 -11.69 5.01 1.76
#